data_AF-A0A259FX84-F1
#
_entry.id   AF-A0A259FX84-F1
#
_cell.length_a   1.000
_cell.length_b   1.000
_cell.length_c   1.000
_cell.angle_alpha   90.00
_cell.angle_beta   90.00
_cell.angle_gamma   90.00
#
_symmetry.space_group_name_H-M   'P 1'
#
loop_
_entity.id
_entity.type
_entity.pdbx_description
1 polymer ?
#
loop_
_entity_poly.entity_id
_entity_poly.type
_entity_poly.pdbx_seq_one_letter_code
_entity_poly.pdbx_strand_id
1 'polypeptide(L)'
;VFDREAVFIERHLTRLMRDFPRLKIVLEHITTRQAAEFVAAAPATVGATITVHHLLYNRNAMFQGGIRPHLYCLPILKREMHRQALVAAATSGNPKFFLGTDSAPHALGAKESSCGCAGIYTAHAAIELYAEAFDAAGALDRLEAFASFYGANFYGLPRNSGSITLRRENWVVPPQLGMGELLLVPLRAGETIHWRVI
;
A
#
# COMPACT_ATOMS: atom_id res chain seq x y z
N VAL A 1 -8.25 -17.89 0.34
CA VAL A 1 -7.73 -16.56 0.77
C VAL A 1 -7.14 -15.79 -0.41
N PHE A 2 -6.29 -16.41 -1.23
CA PHE A 2 -5.57 -15.73 -2.30
C PHE A 2 -6.45 -15.16 -3.45
N ASP A 3 -7.56 -15.81 -3.78
CA ASP A 3 -8.42 -15.40 -4.92
C ASP A 3 -9.61 -14.52 -4.52
N ARG A 4 -9.76 -14.20 -3.23
CA ARG A 4 -10.94 -13.47 -2.72
C ARG A 4 -11.13 -12.11 -3.40
N GLU A 5 -10.04 -11.43 -3.74
CA GLU A 5 -10.06 -10.13 -4.42
C GLU A 5 -10.64 -10.24 -5.85
N ALA A 6 -10.18 -11.22 -6.64
CA ALA A 6 -10.69 -11.44 -7.99
C ALA A 6 -12.17 -11.83 -7.99
N VAL A 7 -12.57 -12.73 -7.07
CA VAL A 7 -13.97 -13.14 -6.92
C VAL A 7 -14.85 -11.99 -6.47
N PHE A 8 -14.35 -11.08 -5.63
CA PHE A 8 -15.08 -9.89 -5.20
C PHE A 8 -15.37 -8.96 -6.39
N ILE A 9 -14.38 -8.73 -7.25
CA ILE A 9 -14.52 -7.91 -8.45
C ILE A 9 -15.64 -8.48 -9.34
N GLU A 10 -15.55 -9.77 -9.67
CA GLU A 10 -16.48 -10.45 -10.56
C GLU A 10 -17.92 -10.47 -10.01
N ARG A 11 -18.09 -10.82 -8.73
CA ARG A 11 -19.42 -11.04 -8.15
C ARG A 11 -20.12 -9.78 -7.68
N HIS A 12 -19.37 -8.79 -7.21
CA HIS A 12 -19.93 -7.64 -6.50
C HIS A 12 -19.62 -6.32 -7.19
N LEU A 13 -18.35 -6.07 -7.52
CA LEU A 13 -17.94 -4.75 -8.01
C LEU A 13 -18.53 -4.43 -9.39
N THR A 14 -18.51 -5.40 -10.32
CA THR A 14 -19.11 -5.22 -11.65
C THR A 14 -20.62 -4.92 -11.57
N ARG A 15 -21.33 -5.58 -10.64
CA ARG A 15 -22.76 -5.33 -10.42
C ARG A 15 -23.01 -3.94 -9.85
N LEU A 16 -22.24 -3.54 -8.84
CA LEU A 16 -22.34 -2.21 -8.23
C LEU A 16 -22.12 -1.09 -9.26
N MET A 17 -21.12 -1.25 -10.12
CA MET A 17 -20.82 -0.29 -11.18
C MET A 17 -21.95 -0.17 -12.20
N ARG A 18 -22.60 -1.29 -12.56
CA ARG A 18 -23.74 -1.28 -13.48
C ARG A 18 -24.97 -0.63 -12.85
N ASP A 19 -25.25 -0.98 -11.59
CA ASP A 19 -26.46 -0.54 -10.90
C ASP A 19 -26.34 0.94 -10.45
N PHE A 20 -25.11 1.44 -10.22
CA PHE A 20 -24.82 2.81 -9.80
C PHE A 20 -23.68 3.47 -10.61
N PRO A 21 -23.88 3.78 -11.91
CA PRO A 21 -22.81 4.22 -12.81
C PRO A 21 -22.15 5.55 -12.43
N ARG A 22 -22.82 6.38 -11.63
CA ARG A 22 -22.30 7.67 -11.13
C ARG A 22 -21.64 7.58 -9.75
N LEU A 23 -21.75 6.44 -9.06
CA LEU A 23 -21.15 6.26 -7.74
C LEU A 23 -19.62 6.21 -7.89
N LYS A 24 -18.92 7.04 -7.12
CA LYS A 24 -17.46 6.92 -6.99
C LYS A 24 -17.14 5.72 -6.09
N ILE A 25 -16.29 4.83 -6.57
CA ILE A 25 -15.90 3.60 -5.87
C ILE A 25 -14.37 3.54 -5.80
N VAL A 26 -13.84 3.28 -4.61
CA VAL A 26 -12.42 2.97 -4.43
C VAL A 26 -12.31 1.48 -4.08
N LEU A 27 -11.55 0.74 -4.89
CA LEU A 27 -11.12 -0.59 -4.50
C LEU A 27 -9.85 -0.44 -3.65
N GLU A 28 -10.02 -0.49 -2.33
CA GLU A 28 -8.93 -0.27 -1.40
C GLU A 28 -7.84 -1.35 -1.50
N HIS A 29 -6.61 -0.95 -1.19
CA HIS A 29 -5.42 -1.77 -0.98
C HIS A 29 -5.34 -2.99 -1.93
N ILE A 30 -5.41 -2.75 -3.24
CA ILE A 30 -5.38 -3.82 -4.24
C ILE A 30 -4.08 -4.62 -4.16
N THR A 31 -4.18 -5.94 -4.34
CA THR A 31 -3.04 -6.86 -4.15
C THR A 31 -2.76 -7.76 -5.34
N THR A 32 -3.60 -7.73 -6.37
CA THR A 32 -3.50 -8.61 -7.54
C THR A 32 -3.37 -7.82 -8.84
N ARG A 33 -2.61 -8.37 -9.79
CA ARG A 33 -2.62 -7.97 -11.21
C ARG A 33 -4.04 -7.79 -11.77
N GLN A 34 -4.95 -8.72 -11.46
CA GLN A 34 -6.32 -8.68 -11.93
C GLN A 34 -7.05 -7.42 -11.47
N ALA A 35 -6.87 -7.01 -10.21
CA ALA A 35 -7.44 -5.77 -9.70
C ALA A 35 -6.83 -4.53 -10.36
N ALA A 36 -5.51 -4.51 -10.57
CA ALA A 36 -4.85 -3.43 -11.28
C ALA A 36 -5.36 -3.29 -12.74
N GLU A 37 -5.44 -4.39 -13.48
CA GLU A 37 -5.98 -4.44 -14.85
C GLU A 37 -7.45 -3.99 -14.89
N PHE A 38 -8.26 -4.46 -13.95
CA PHE A 38 -9.67 -4.10 -13.83
C PHE A 38 -9.86 -2.59 -13.61
N VAL A 39 -9.17 -2.00 -12.63
CA VAL A 39 -9.29 -0.57 -12.32
C VAL A 39 -8.78 0.28 -13.47
N ALA A 40 -7.70 -0.14 -14.13
CA ALA A 40 -7.19 0.55 -15.31
C ALA A 40 -8.26 0.63 -16.42
N ALA A 41 -8.98 -0.46 -16.68
CA ALA A 41 -10.03 -0.57 -17.70
C ALA A 41 -11.40 0.02 -17.28
N ALA A 42 -11.66 0.22 -15.98
CA ALA A 42 -12.93 0.72 -15.46
C ALA A 42 -13.21 2.20 -15.85
N PRO A 43 -14.42 2.75 -15.65
CA PRO A 43 -14.68 4.18 -15.80
C PRO A 43 -13.92 5.05 -14.80
N ALA A 44 -13.88 6.37 -15.03
CA ALA A 44 -13.19 7.33 -14.14
C ALA A 44 -13.79 7.43 -12.72
N THR A 45 -15.01 6.90 -12.52
CA THR A 45 -15.64 6.78 -11.20
C THR A 45 -15.04 5.68 -10.33
N VAL A 46 -14.15 4.85 -10.88
CA VAL A 46 -13.48 3.77 -10.14
C VAL A 46 -11.99 4.09 -9.97
N GLY A 47 -11.55 4.14 -8.72
CA GLY A 47 -10.14 4.27 -8.34
C GLY A 47 -9.68 3.10 -7.47
N ALA A 48 -8.41 3.07 -7.13
CA ALA A 48 -7.83 2.13 -6.19
C ALA A 48 -6.69 2.75 -5.39
N THR A 49 -6.57 2.33 -4.14
CA THR A 49 -5.39 2.60 -3.34
C THR A 49 -4.42 1.42 -3.40
N ILE A 50 -3.13 1.73 -3.32
CA ILE A 50 -2.07 0.73 -3.28
C ILE A 50 -1.20 1.01 -2.07
N THR A 51 -0.96 -0.01 -1.24
CA THR A 51 -0.16 0.13 -0.03
C THR A 51 1.32 -0.05 -0.31
N VAL A 52 2.17 0.59 0.51
CA VAL A 52 3.62 0.52 0.32
C VAL A 52 4.17 -0.89 0.56
N HIS A 53 3.59 -1.64 1.49
CA HIS A 53 4.02 -3.01 1.76
C HIS A 53 3.68 -3.97 0.59
N HIS A 54 2.61 -3.70 -0.16
CA HIS A 54 2.29 -4.45 -1.39
C HIS A 54 3.14 -4.05 -2.60
N LEU A 55 3.80 -2.88 -2.56
CA LEU A 55 4.80 -2.49 -3.57
C LEU A 55 6.18 -3.10 -3.28
N LEU A 56 6.58 -3.09 -2.01
CA LEU A 56 7.91 -3.53 -1.58
C LEU A 56 8.04 -5.05 -1.50
N TYR A 57 6.98 -5.77 -1.11
CA TYR A 57 7.06 -7.19 -0.78
C TYR A 57 6.10 -8.05 -1.59
N ASN A 58 6.52 -9.30 -1.82
CA ASN A 58 5.65 -10.39 -2.23
C ASN A 58 5.56 -11.42 -1.09
N ARG A 59 4.71 -12.44 -1.23
CA ARG A 59 4.41 -13.43 -0.20
C ARG A 59 5.64 -14.16 0.33
N ASN A 60 6.72 -14.29 -0.44
CA ASN A 60 7.92 -14.99 0.01
C ASN A 60 8.56 -14.26 1.19
N ALA A 61 8.41 -12.94 1.29
CA ALA A 61 8.89 -12.16 2.41
C ALA A 61 8.25 -12.61 3.75
N MET A 62 7.01 -13.11 3.75
CA MET A 62 6.37 -13.65 4.95
C MET A 62 6.96 -14.98 5.44
N PHE A 63 7.70 -15.69 4.59
CA PHE A 63 8.18 -17.06 4.86
C PHE A 63 9.71 -17.20 4.80
N GLN A 64 10.43 -16.11 4.54
CA GLN A 64 11.89 -16.14 4.44
C GLN A 64 12.51 -16.37 5.81
N GLY A 65 13.19 -17.51 5.97
CA GLY A 65 13.83 -17.89 7.25
C GLY A 65 12.86 -18.32 8.34
N GLY A 66 11.57 -18.50 8.02
CA GLY A 66 10.50 -18.78 8.98
C GLY A 66 9.28 -17.90 8.74
N ILE A 67 8.22 -18.11 9.53
CA ILE A 67 7.02 -17.26 9.46
C ILE A 67 7.30 -15.88 10.08
N ARG A 68 7.04 -14.81 9.32
CA ARG A 68 7.20 -13.42 9.76
C ARG A 68 5.82 -12.77 9.94
N PRO A 69 5.20 -12.83 11.14
CA PRO A 69 3.83 -12.36 11.36
C PRO A 69 3.65 -10.86 11.15
N HIS A 70 4.70 -10.06 11.32
CA HIS A 70 4.69 -8.61 11.06
C HIS A 70 4.53 -8.23 9.59
N LEU A 71 4.63 -9.20 8.66
CA LEU A 71 4.31 -9.03 7.24
C LEU A 71 2.94 -9.64 6.85
N TYR A 72 2.18 -10.16 7.82
CA TYR A 72 0.83 -10.65 7.60
C TYR A 72 -0.19 -9.51 7.66
N CYS A 73 -0.92 -9.31 6.57
CA CYS A 73 -2.03 -8.37 6.40
C CYS A 73 -3.17 -9.00 5.58
N LEU A 74 -4.29 -8.28 5.47
CA LEU A 74 -5.37 -8.59 4.55
C LEU A 74 -5.63 -7.39 3.64
N PRO A 75 -5.74 -7.59 2.32
CA PRO A 75 -5.51 -8.85 1.62
C PRO A 75 -4.03 -9.28 1.70
N ILE A 76 -3.78 -10.60 1.73
CA ILE A 76 -2.41 -11.12 1.97
C ILE A 76 -1.43 -10.73 0.86
N LEU A 77 -0.14 -10.57 1.17
CA LEU A 77 0.91 -10.50 0.16
C LEU A 77 0.79 -11.64 -0.86
N LYS A 78 0.90 -11.32 -2.15
CA LYS A 78 0.69 -12.25 -3.28
C LYS A 78 2.01 -12.64 -3.95
N ARG A 79 1.95 -13.46 -5.01
CA ARG A 79 3.13 -13.81 -5.83
C ARG A 79 3.75 -12.57 -6.48
N GLU A 80 5.03 -12.68 -6.85
CA GLU A 80 5.81 -11.58 -7.43
C GLU A 80 5.15 -10.94 -8.66
N MET A 81 4.52 -11.72 -9.54
CA MET A 81 3.79 -11.18 -10.70
C MET A 81 2.71 -10.15 -10.32
N HIS A 82 2.09 -10.30 -9.15
CA HIS A 82 1.10 -9.34 -8.68
C HIS A 82 1.78 -8.09 -8.13
N ARG A 83 2.85 -8.24 -7.33
CA ARG A 83 3.65 -7.10 -6.85
C ARG A 83 4.15 -6.24 -8.01
N GLN A 84 4.68 -6.87 -9.06
CA GLN A 84 5.13 -6.18 -10.28
C GLN A 84 4.01 -5.40 -10.97
N ALA A 85 2.81 -5.99 -11.06
CA ALA A 85 1.65 -5.30 -11.61
C ALA A 85 1.21 -4.10 -10.76
N LEU A 86 1.31 -4.19 -9.43
CA LEU A 86 1.02 -3.08 -8.53
C LEU A 86 2.06 -1.96 -8.65
N VAL A 87 3.35 -2.30 -8.77
CA VAL A 87 4.41 -1.31 -9.05
C VAL A 87 4.10 -0.61 -10.37
N ALA A 88 3.84 -1.36 -11.45
CA ALA A 88 3.50 -0.78 -12.74
C ALA A 88 2.25 0.13 -12.67
N ALA A 89 1.22 -0.27 -11.91
CA ALA A 89 0.03 0.56 -11.72
C ALA A 89 0.33 1.86 -10.96
N ALA A 90 1.04 1.77 -9.83
CA ALA A 90 1.40 2.91 -9.00
C ALA A 90 2.28 3.92 -9.76
N THR A 91 3.20 3.44 -10.60
CA THR A 91 4.14 4.29 -11.34
C THR A 91 3.65 4.67 -12.74
N SER A 92 2.44 4.26 -13.15
CA SER A 92 1.91 4.49 -14.51
C SER A 92 1.56 5.95 -14.84
N GLY A 93 1.37 6.81 -13.84
CA GLY A 93 0.77 8.13 -14.01
C GLY A 93 -0.74 8.11 -14.30
N ASN A 94 -1.41 6.97 -14.16
CA ASN A 94 -2.85 6.87 -14.27
C ASN A 94 -3.53 7.42 -12.99
N PRO A 95 -4.40 8.44 -13.09
CA PRO A 95 -4.98 9.12 -11.92
C PRO A 95 -5.95 8.26 -11.09
N LYS A 96 -6.24 7.03 -11.53
CA LYS A 96 -7.07 6.08 -10.77
C LYS A 96 -6.31 5.35 -9.66
N PHE A 97 -4.98 5.38 -9.66
CA PHE A 97 -4.17 4.77 -8.60
C PHE A 97 -3.56 5.85 -7.74
N PHE A 98 -3.80 5.79 -6.43
CA PHE A 98 -3.30 6.78 -5.48
C PHE A 98 -2.91 6.16 -4.15
N LEU A 99 -2.17 6.92 -3.36
CA LEU A 99 -1.62 6.46 -2.09
C LEU A 99 -2.72 6.13 -1.08
N GLY A 100 -2.68 4.92 -0.53
CA GLY A 100 -3.38 4.53 0.69
C GLY A 100 -2.51 3.57 1.48
N THR A 101 -2.13 3.93 2.70
CA THR A 101 -1.09 3.19 3.43
C THR A 101 -1.57 1.84 3.97
N ASP A 102 -2.85 1.77 4.32
CA ASP A 102 -3.41 0.73 5.18
C ASP A 102 -2.52 0.45 6.39
N SER A 103 -2.00 1.52 7.00
CA SER A 103 -1.16 1.40 8.18
C SER A 103 -2.01 0.93 9.36
N ALA A 104 -1.85 -0.34 9.73
CA ALA A 104 -2.66 -1.01 10.73
C ALA A 104 -1.78 -1.49 11.89
N PRO A 105 -1.56 -0.64 12.92
CA PRO A 105 -0.75 -1.00 14.08
C PRO A 105 -1.47 -2.02 14.96
N HIS A 106 -0.73 -3.02 15.42
CA HIS A 106 -1.14 -3.94 16.46
C HIS A 106 -0.02 -4.09 17.47
N ALA A 107 -0.38 -4.30 18.74
CA ALA A 107 0.58 -4.61 19.78
C ALA A 107 1.39 -5.88 19.42
N LEU A 108 2.66 -5.92 19.82
CA LEU A 108 3.60 -7.01 19.58
C LEU A 108 2.99 -8.38 19.91
N GLY A 109 2.44 -8.53 21.11
CA GLY A 109 1.82 -9.79 21.56
C GLY A 109 0.56 -10.20 20.78
N ALA A 110 -0.14 -9.25 20.14
CA ALA A 110 -1.28 -9.56 19.28
C ALA A 110 -0.83 -10.07 17.89
N LYS A 111 0.36 -9.69 17.43
CA LYS A 111 0.99 -10.18 16.21
C LYS A 111 1.69 -11.53 16.44
N GLU A 112 2.41 -11.65 17.55
CA GLU A 112 3.19 -12.83 17.95
C GLU A 112 2.39 -13.75 18.87
N SER A 113 1.28 -14.28 18.34
CA SER A 113 0.38 -15.19 19.05
C SER A 113 0.07 -16.44 18.21
N SER A 114 -0.67 -17.39 18.79
CA SER A 114 -1.18 -18.55 18.06
C SER A 114 -2.16 -18.19 16.93
N CYS A 115 -2.72 -16.97 16.95
CA CYS A 115 -3.61 -16.43 15.92
C CYS A 115 -3.32 -14.93 15.70
N GLY A 116 -2.15 -14.65 15.15
CA GLY A 116 -1.67 -13.27 14.96
C GLY A 116 -2.59 -12.38 14.12
N CYS A 117 -2.82 -11.15 14.56
CA CYS A 117 -3.63 -10.16 13.84
C CYS A 117 -3.04 -9.81 12.46
N ALA A 118 -3.91 -9.60 11.46
CA ALA A 118 -3.53 -9.06 10.17
C ALA A 118 -3.40 -7.53 10.24
N GLY A 119 -2.27 -7.00 9.79
CA GLY A 119 -2.00 -5.55 9.76
C GLY A 119 -0.50 -5.28 9.76
N ILE A 120 -0.07 -4.26 9.01
CA ILE A 120 1.34 -3.84 8.92
C ILE A 120 1.41 -2.35 9.27
N TYR A 121 2.26 -1.99 10.24
CA TYR A 121 2.43 -0.59 10.62
C TYR A 121 3.46 0.10 9.72
N THR A 122 3.00 1.04 8.89
CA THR A 122 3.85 1.76 7.91
C THR A 122 3.84 3.27 8.11
N ALA A 123 2.92 3.84 8.89
CA ALA A 123 2.76 5.29 9.03
C ALA A 123 4.02 6.03 9.51
N HIS A 124 4.91 5.38 10.26
CA HIS A 124 6.16 5.97 10.76
C HIS A 124 7.13 6.45 9.68
N ALA A 125 7.06 5.89 8.46
CA ALA A 125 7.97 6.19 7.36
C ALA A 125 7.30 6.00 5.98
N ALA A 126 5.98 6.20 5.90
CA ALA A 126 5.20 5.77 4.75
C ALA A 126 5.68 6.40 3.44
N ILE A 127 5.91 7.72 3.44
CA ILE A 127 6.28 8.44 2.22
C ILE A 127 7.73 8.14 1.80
N GLU A 128 8.63 7.92 2.75
CA GLU A 128 10.00 7.46 2.50
C GLU A 128 10.02 6.07 1.86
N LEU A 129 9.19 5.16 2.35
CA LEU A 129 9.06 3.81 1.79
C LEU A 129 8.44 3.82 0.38
N TYR A 130 7.49 4.72 0.10
CA TYR A 130 7.00 4.91 -1.29
C TYR A 130 8.09 5.50 -2.18
N ALA A 131 8.90 6.42 -1.67
CA ALA A 131 10.04 6.95 -2.40
C ALA A 131 11.02 5.85 -2.79
N GLU A 132 11.34 4.90 -1.89
CA GLU A 132 12.13 3.71 -2.24
C GLU A 132 11.49 2.89 -3.37
N ALA A 133 10.18 2.62 -3.27
CA ALA A 133 9.47 1.81 -4.28
C ALA A 133 9.46 2.48 -5.67
N PHE A 134 9.23 3.79 -5.73
CA PHE A 134 9.20 4.56 -6.98
C PHE A 134 10.60 4.78 -7.55
N ASP A 135 11.61 4.99 -6.69
CA ASP A 135 13.01 5.10 -7.07
C ASP A 135 13.56 3.80 -7.65
N ALA A 136 13.28 2.66 -7.00
CA ALA A 136 13.64 1.34 -7.51
C ALA A 136 13.00 1.02 -8.86
N ALA A 137 11.85 1.64 -9.17
CA ALA A 137 11.17 1.52 -10.46
C ALA A 137 11.62 2.59 -11.49
N GLY A 138 12.53 3.49 -11.13
CA GLY A 138 13.00 4.58 -12.00
C GLY A 138 11.93 5.64 -12.30
N ALA A 139 10.96 5.83 -11.39
CA ALA A 139 9.75 6.63 -11.62
C ALA A 139 9.49 7.66 -10.50
N LEU A 140 10.52 8.18 -9.85
CA LEU A 140 10.37 9.18 -8.77
C LEU A 140 9.57 10.42 -9.17
N ASP A 141 9.65 10.83 -10.43
CA ASP A 141 8.87 11.94 -11.00
C ASP A 141 7.36 11.72 -10.90
N ARG A 142 6.91 10.47 -10.72
CA ARG A 142 5.50 10.10 -10.57
C ARG A 142 5.01 10.07 -9.13
N LEU A 143 5.91 10.10 -8.16
CA LEU A 143 5.56 9.95 -6.74
C LEU A 143 4.62 11.05 -6.26
N GLU A 144 4.87 12.31 -6.63
CA GLU A 144 4.07 13.45 -6.17
C GLU A 144 2.61 13.31 -6.61
N ALA A 145 2.38 12.96 -7.88
CA ALA A 145 1.03 12.84 -8.38
C ALA A 145 0.25 11.70 -7.71
N PHE A 146 0.92 10.56 -7.51
CA PHE A 146 0.39 9.40 -6.78
C PHE A 146 0.07 9.72 -5.30
N ALA A 147 0.96 10.43 -4.62
CA ALA A 147 0.85 10.72 -3.19
C ALA A 147 -0.06 11.91 -2.86
N SER A 148 -0.13 12.91 -3.74
CA SER A 148 -0.67 14.23 -3.38
C SER A 148 -1.77 14.74 -4.32
N PHE A 149 -1.84 14.28 -5.57
CA PHE A 149 -2.77 14.86 -6.56
C PHE A 149 -3.97 13.96 -6.85
N TYR A 150 -3.73 12.69 -7.15
CA TYR A 150 -4.75 11.80 -7.68
C TYR A 150 -5.85 11.49 -6.65
N GLY A 151 -5.47 11.26 -5.39
CA GLY A 151 -6.43 11.08 -4.29
C GLY A 151 -7.31 12.33 -4.09
N ALA A 152 -6.70 13.51 -3.93
CA ALA A 152 -7.45 14.77 -3.76
C ALA A 152 -8.43 15.02 -4.92
N ASN A 153 -7.97 14.82 -6.15
CA ASN A 153 -8.79 14.95 -7.36
C ASN A 153 -9.96 13.93 -7.37
N PHE A 154 -9.72 12.67 -7.03
CA PHE A 154 -10.76 11.64 -7.00
C PHE A 154 -11.84 11.96 -5.97
N TYR A 155 -11.43 12.40 -4.77
CA TYR A 155 -12.33 12.79 -3.69
C TYR A 155 -13.00 14.16 -3.90
N GLY A 156 -12.56 14.95 -4.88
CA GLY A 156 -13.08 16.31 -5.11
C GLY A 156 -12.64 17.31 -4.04
N LEU A 157 -11.48 17.09 -3.44
CA LEU A 157 -10.89 17.93 -2.41
C LEU A 157 -9.77 18.82 -3.00
N PRO A 158 -9.52 19.99 -2.41
CA PRO A 158 -8.38 20.82 -2.81
C PRO A 158 -7.07 20.08 -2.55
N ARG A 159 -6.07 20.36 -3.40
CA ARG A 159 -4.70 19.89 -3.17
C ARG A 159 -4.05 20.72 -2.06
N ASN A 160 -3.13 20.09 -1.33
CA ASN A 160 -2.29 20.81 -0.37
C ASN A 160 -1.43 21.87 -1.10
N SER A 161 -1.22 23.02 -0.45
CA SER A 161 -0.37 24.10 -0.95
C SER A 161 1.06 24.06 -0.39
N GLY A 162 1.26 23.35 0.72
CA GLY A 162 2.58 23.13 1.32
C GLY A 162 3.34 22.00 0.63
N SER A 163 4.62 21.91 0.94
CA SER A 163 5.52 20.85 0.46
C SER A 163 6.21 20.16 1.63
N ILE A 164 6.66 18.94 1.37
CA ILE A 164 7.66 18.24 2.18
C ILE A 164 8.91 18.06 1.32
N THR A 165 10.07 17.89 1.95
CA THR A 165 11.30 17.57 1.23
C THR A 165 11.74 16.16 1.59
N LEU A 166 11.95 15.32 0.57
CA LEU A 166 12.54 14.00 0.72
C LEU A 166 14.02 14.08 0.34
N ARG A 167 14.90 13.73 1.27
CA ARG A 167 16.34 13.65 1.04
C ARG A 167 16.76 12.18 0.93
N ARG A 168 17.62 11.87 -0.05
CA ARG A 168 18.32 10.58 -0.12
C ARG A 168 19.31 10.51 1.04
N GLU A 169 18.86 9.95 2.14
CA GLU A 169 19.62 9.84 3.39
C GLU A 169 19.22 8.56 4.09
N ASN A 170 20.23 7.76 4.42
CA ASN A 170 20.03 6.51 5.14
C ASN A 170 19.71 6.79 6.61
N TRP A 171 18.70 6.12 7.14
CA TRP A 171 18.44 6.06 8.58
C TRP A 171 17.91 4.68 8.97
N VAL A 172 18.15 4.29 10.22
CA VAL A 172 17.76 2.97 10.73
C VAL A 172 16.44 3.10 11.48
N VAL A 173 15.46 2.28 11.11
CA VAL A 173 14.17 2.24 11.80
C VAL A 173 14.35 1.56 13.16
N PRO A 174 13.83 2.14 14.26
CA PRO A 174 13.85 1.49 15.56
C PRO A 174 13.23 0.08 15.49
N PRO A 175 13.79 -0.91 16.20
CA PRO A 175 13.27 -2.28 16.17
C PRO A 175 11.84 -2.38 16.71
N GLN A 176 11.45 -1.45 17.59
CA GLN A 176 10.13 -1.36 18.20
C GLN A 176 9.77 0.11 18.42
N LEU A 177 8.48 0.40 18.47
CA LEU A 177 7.92 1.72 18.80
C LEU A 177 6.85 1.57 19.89
N GLY A 178 6.62 2.66 20.64
CA GLY A 178 5.56 2.70 21.66
C GLY A 178 4.16 2.76 21.06
N MET A 179 3.22 2.07 21.69
CA MET A 179 1.78 2.05 21.39
C MET A 179 1.01 2.17 22.72
N GLY A 180 1.02 3.37 23.31
CA GLY A 180 0.59 3.55 24.70
C GLY A 180 1.55 2.83 25.65
N GLU A 181 1.02 1.98 26.53
CA GLU A 181 1.81 1.12 27.43
C GLU A 181 2.33 -0.16 26.75
N LEU A 182 1.95 -0.40 25.50
CA LEU A 182 2.36 -1.56 24.71
C LEU A 182 3.46 -1.17 23.71
N LEU A 183 4.04 -2.19 23.08
CA LEU A 183 5.02 -2.05 22.00
C LEU A 183 4.42 -2.56 20.69
N LEU A 184 4.87 -2.01 19.57
CA LEU A 184 4.60 -2.52 18.22
C LEU A 184 5.90 -2.65 17.42
N VAL A 185 5.85 -3.42 16.33
CA VAL A 185 6.96 -3.57 15.39
C VAL A 185 6.63 -2.83 14.09
N PRO A 186 7.38 -1.77 13.72
CA PRO A 186 7.19 -1.11 12.45
C PRO A 186 7.67 -1.98 11.27
N LEU A 187 7.10 -1.76 10.09
CA LEU A 187 7.71 -2.25 8.86
C LEU A 187 9.15 -1.72 8.77
N ARG A 188 10.11 -2.54 8.32
CA ARG A 188 11.56 -2.24 8.35
C ARG A 188 12.18 -2.13 9.74
N ALA A 189 11.55 -2.62 10.82
CA ALA A 189 12.16 -2.67 12.16
C ALA A 189 13.61 -3.18 12.15
N GLY A 190 14.56 -2.36 12.59
CA GLY A 190 15.99 -2.67 12.63
C GLY A 190 16.71 -2.62 11.26
N GLU A 191 15.99 -2.31 10.18
CA GLU A 191 16.51 -2.17 8.82
C GLU A 191 16.73 -0.69 8.46
N THR A 192 17.49 -0.46 7.40
CA THR A 192 17.76 0.88 6.86
C THR A 192 16.68 1.30 5.85
N ILE A 193 16.23 2.54 5.93
CA ILE A 193 15.47 3.25 4.89
C ILE A 193 16.40 4.28 4.22
N HIS A 194 16.30 4.43 2.90
CA HIS A 194 17.21 5.22 2.06
C HIS A 194 16.72 6.65 1.75
N TRP A 195 15.51 6.98 2.19
CA TRP A 195 14.90 8.29 2.08
C TRP A 195 14.49 8.80 3.46
N ARG A 196 14.54 10.12 3.63
CA ARG A 196 14.15 10.78 4.88
C ARG A 196 13.36 12.05 4.58
N VAL A 197 12.21 12.22 5.22
CA VAL A 197 11.54 13.53 5.26
C VAL A 197 12.34 14.46 6.17
N ILE A 198 12.63 15.67 5.68
CA ILE A 198 13.35 16.73 6.41
C ILE A 198 12.49 17.95 6.66
#